data_AF-A0AAU5QN67-F1
#
_entry.id   AF-A0AAU5QN67-F1
#
_cell.length_a   1.000
_cell.length_b   1.000
_cell.length_c   1.000
_cell.angle_alpha   90.00
_cell.angle_beta   90.00
_cell.angle_gamma   90.00
#
_symmetry.space_group_name_H-M   'P 1'
#
loop_
_entity.id
_entity.type
_entity.pdbx_description
1 polymer ?
#
loop_
_entity_poly.entity_id
_entity_poly.type
_entity_poly.pdbx_seq_one_letter_code
_entity_poly.pdbx_strand_id
1 'polypeptide(L)'
;MTEQQRAPASGTPTPTVIPSDTTRRTALWRRRLFEAEAGLTRFLVEARAGVHMQELLLVKQAIFESLPDGEEENDWKAAFFRGQALMEKFVVAHFGLDDLAAWAESNSTIYAAVDPGPKHDAAVPLERLNAQADLYDSDTEWVEHGADRSVLRIRHCAIWDYRELARDRGVTITLRSPCEYCVPATTGMITNKGLSATHELTEDQNGKGCVWTTSRNVSRPADGHRAVSEG
;
A
#
# COMPACT_ATOMS: atom_id res chain seq x y z
N MET A 1 9.33 67.98 9.67
CA MET A 1 8.70 66.71 10.05
C MET A 1 8.54 65.89 8.80
N THR A 2 9.41 64.91 8.57
CA THR A 2 9.24 63.93 7.50
C THR A 2 9.71 62.59 8.06
N GLU A 3 8.74 61.77 8.42
CA GLU A 3 8.91 60.48 9.07
C GLU A 3 9.15 59.44 7.97
N GLN A 4 10.35 58.86 7.97
CA GLN A 4 10.79 57.89 6.97
C GLN A 4 10.32 56.50 7.42
N GLN A 5 9.27 55.98 6.77
CA GLN A 5 8.76 54.62 6.96
C GLN A 5 9.86 53.59 6.66
N ARG A 6 10.25 52.82 7.69
CA ARG A 6 11.04 51.60 7.53
C ARG A 6 10.15 50.50 6.96
N ALA A 7 10.57 49.92 5.83
CA ALA A 7 10.01 48.70 5.27
C ALA A 7 10.23 47.51 6.23
N PRO A 8 9.30 46.54 6.29
CA PRO A 8 9.48 45.34 7.10
C PRO A 8 10.59 44.46 6.52
N ALA A 9 11.44 43.95 7.41
CA ALA A 9 12.53 43.04 7.07
C ALA A 9 11.98 41.77 6.41
N SER A 10 12.52 41.45 5.23
CA SER A 10 12.30 40.20 4.52
C SER A 10 12.66 39.02 5.44
N GLY A 11 11.64 38.27 5.88
CA GLY A 11 11.84 37.05 6.63
C GLY A 11 12.60 36.04 5.78
N THR A 12 13.72 35.54 6.31
CA THR A 12 14.47 34.45 5.71
C THR A 12 13.55 33.22 5.60
N PRO A 13 13.35 32.63 4.41
CA PRO A 13 12.56 31.41 4.29
C PRO A 13 13.21 30.32 5.15
N THR A 14 12.44 29.76 6.08
CA THR A 14 12.87 28.62 6.89
C THR A 14 13.20 27.46 5.94
N PRO A 15 14.42 26.92 5.96
CA PRO A 15 14.78 25.83 5.07
C PRO A 15 13.89 24.61 5.36
N THR A 16 13.21 24.12 4.32
CA THR A 16 12.46 22.87 4.37
C THR A 16 13.46 21.74 4.62
N VAL A 17 13.43 21.16 5.82
CA VAL A 17 14.25 20.00 6.15
C VAL A 17 13.70 18.80 5.39
N ILE A 18 14.45 18.32 4.40
CA ILE A 18 14.14 17.07 3.71
C ILE A 18 14.54 15.92 4.64
N PRO A 19 13.63 14.99 5.00
CA PRO A 19 13.96 13.85 5.84
C PRO A 19 15.07 12.99 5.22
N SER A 20 15.91 12.38 6.06
CA SER A 20 16.84 11.36 5.60
C SER A 20 16.07 10.15 5.04
N ASP A 21 16.73 9.35 4.21
CA ASP A 21 16.10 8.16 3.61
C ASP A 21 15.63 7.17 4.69
N THR A 22 16.43 6.95 5.73
CA THR A 22 16.06 6.12 6.88
C THR A 22 14.82 6.66 7.60
N THR A 23 14.73 7.97 7.85
CA THR A 23 13.53 8.57 8.48
C THR A 23 12.29 8.36 7.62
N ARG A 24 12.41 8.53 6.30
CA ARG A 24 11.32 8.27 5.34
C ARG A 24 10.89 6.80 5.38
N ARG A 25 11.84 5.86 5.39
CA ARG A 25 11.59 4.42 5.43
C ARG A 25 10.94 3.98 6.75
N THR A 26 11.42 4.45 7.90
CA THR A 26 10.80 4.23 9.21
C THR A 26 9.35 4.72 9.23
N ALA A 27 9.09 5.94 8.75
CA ALA A 27 7.73 6.48 8.69
C ALA A 27 6.81 5.63 7.81
N LEU A 28 7.33 5.06 6.71
CA LEU A 28 6.57 4.18 5.84
C LEU A 28 6.25 2.84 6.53
N TRP A 29 7.17 2.24 7.29
CA TRP A 29 6.88 1.04 8.10
C TRP A 29 5.75 1.27 9.11
N ARG A 30 5.82 2.39 9.84
CA ARG A 30 4.77 2.82 10.80
C ARG A 30 3.42 2.93 10.12
N ARG A 31 3.38 3.66 9.00
CA ARG A 31 2.15 3.86 8.22
C ARG A 31 1.57 2.54 7.76
N ARG A 32 2.39 1.60 7.28
CA ARG A 32 1.92 0.29 6.80
C ARG A 32 1.37 -0.59 7.91
N LEU A 33 1.98 -0.57 9.10
CA LEU A 33 1.45 -1.29 10.26
C LEU A 33 0.09 -0.74 10.67
N PHE A 34 -0.03 0.59 10.79
CA PHE A 34 -1.29 1.25 11.08
C PHE A 34 -2.37 0.90 10.07
N GLU A 35 -2.07 1.04 8.77
CA GLU A 35 -3.06 0.80 7.73
C GLU A 35 -3.55 -0.66 7.71
N ALA A 36 -2.66 -1.63 7.96
CA ALA A 36 -3.02 -3.05 8.02
C ALA A 36 -3.89 -3.37 9.26
N GLU A 37 -3.56 -2.79 10.41
CA GLU A 37 -4.31 -2.94 11.66
C GLU A 37 -5.71 -2.30 11.57
N ALA A 38 -5.78 -1.07 11.05
CA ALA A 38 -7.03 -0.36 10.83
C ALA A 38 -7.90 -1.09 9.81
N GLY A 39 -7.30 -1.64 8.75
CA GLY A 39 -8.05 -2.38 7.74
C GLY A 39 -8.53 -3.76 8.23
N LEU A 40 -7.80 -4.41 9.14
CA LEU A 40 -8.31 -5.59 9.87
C LEU A 40 -9.52 -5.24 10.73
N THR A 41 -9.44 -4.11 11.45
CA THR A 41 -10.56 -3.61 12.27
C THR A 41 -11.79 -3.36 11.42
N ARG A 42 -11.62 -2.66 10.29
CA ARG A 42 -12.69 -2.41 9.33
C ARG A 42 -13.26 -3.72 8.77
N PHE A 43 -12.41 -4.67 8.39
CA PHE A 43 -12.84 -5.97 7.87
C PHE A 43 -13.75 -6.68 8.87
N LEU A 44 -13.40 -6.66 10.15
CA LEU A 44 -14.22 -7.30 11.19
C LEU A 44 -15.56 -6.58 11.39
N VAL A 45 -15.53 -5.25 11.48
CA VAL A 45 -16.73 -4.44 11.75
C VAL A 45 -17.71 -4.47 10.58
N GLU A 46 -17.23 -4.24 9.37
CA GLU A 46 -18.09 -4.07 8.19
C GLU A 46 -18.40 -5.39 7.48
N ALA A 47 -17.41 -6.27 7.30
CA ALA A 47 -17.59 -7.48 6.49
C ALA A 47 -17.98 -8.71 7.32
N ARG A 48 -17.76 -8.69 8.64
CA ARG A 48 -17.96 -9.84 9.53
C ARG A 48 -18.83 -9.53 10.76
N ALA A 49 -19.47 -8.36 10.79
CA ALA A 49 -20.43 -7.95 11.83
C ALA A 49 -19.90 -8.05 13.27
N GLY A 50 -18.59 -7.87 13.47
CA GLY A 50 -17.99 -7.87 14.80
C GLY A 50 -17.93 -9.25 15.47
N VAL A 51 -17.95 -10.36 14.73
CA VAL A 51 -17.62 -11.67 15.32
C VAL A 51 -16.17 -11.72 15.80
N HIS A 52 -15.83 -12.58 16.76
CA HIS A 52 -14.46 -12.75 17.27
C HIS A 52 -13.78 -11.46 17.81
N MET A 53 -14.57 -10.52 18.35
CA MET A 53 -14.06 -9.26 18.90
C MET A 53 -13.03 -9.48 20.02
N GLN A 54 -13.24 -10.46 20.90
CA GLN A 54 -12.32 -10.70 22.01
C GLN A 54 -10.95 -11.13 21.48
N GLU A 55 -10.92 -12.03 20.49
CA GLU A 55 -9.71 -12.49 19.84
C GLU A 55 -9.02 -11.37 19.06
N LEU A 56 -9.78 -10.47 18.40
CA LEU A 56 -9.21 -9.29 17.77
C LEU A 56 -8.55 -8.35 18.80
N LEU A 57 -9.16 -8.16 19.98
CA LEU A 57 -8.57 -7.33 21.03
C LEU A 57 -7.25 -7.91 21.53
N LEU A 58 -7.13 -9.23 21.65
CA LEU A 58 -5.88 -9.91 22.00
C LEU A 58 -4.81 -9.74 20.91
N VAL A 59 -5.20 -9.80 19.63
CA VAL A 59 -4.30 -9.53 18.50
C VAL A 59 -3.78 -8.09 18.56
N LYS A 60 -4.68 -7.11 18.77
CA LYS A 60 -4.31 -5.69 18.89
C LYS A 60 -3.38 -5.45 20.07
N GLN A 61 -3.66 -6.05 21.22
CA GLN A 61 -2.79 -5.97 22.39
C GLN A 61 -1.37 -6.46 22.02
N ALA A 62 -1.25 -7.65 21.42
CA ALA A 62 0.04 -8.21 21.04
C ALA A 62 0.79 -7.39 19.98
N ILE A 63 0.07 -6.69 19.09
CA ILE A 63 0.65 -5.74 18.14
C ILE A 63 1.20 -4.52 18.90
N PHE A 64 0.39 -3.90 19.76
CA PHE A 64 0.78 -2.69 20.47
C PHE A 64 1.90 -2.90 21.49
N GLU A 65 1.92 -4.04 22.18
CA GLU A 65 3.03 -4.45 23.05
C GLU A 65 4.35 -4.67 22.29
N SER A 66 4.30 -4.84 20.97
CA SER A 66 5.48 -5.05 20.12
C SER A 66 6.00 -3.79 19.43
N LEU A 67 5.35 -2.64 19.66
CA LEU A 67 5.81 -1.38 19.08
C LEU A 67 7.13 -0.94 19.72
N PRO A 68 8.11 -0.50 18.92
CA PRO A 68 9.35 0.00 19.46
C PRO A 68 9.20 1.44 19.98
N ASP A 69 9.97 1.78 21.01
CA ASP A 69 9.99 3.13 21.59
C ASP A 69 10.78 4.14 20.72
N GLY A 70 11.61 3.64 19.79
CA GLY A 70 12.55 4.44 18.99
C GLY A 70 12.14 4.70 17.53
N GLU A 71 13.06 5.31 16.78
CA GLU A 71 12.92 5.66 15.34
C GLU A 71 13.72 4.73 14.41
N GLU A 72 14.32 3.66 14.96
CA GLU A 72 15.18 2.75 14.19
C GLU A 72 14.36 1.93 13.17
N GLU A 73 14.79 1.96 11.91
CA GLU A 73 14.05 1.33 10.81
C GLU A 73 13.86 -0.18 11.02
N ASN A 74 14.91 -0.87 11.47
CA ASN A 74 14.90 -2.31 11.67
C ASN A 74 13.88 -2.77 12.72
N ASP A 75 13.70 -1.97 13.78
CA ASP A 75 12.75 -2.27 14.84
C ASP A 75 11.32 -2.10 14.33
N TRP A 76 11.05 -1.05 13.55
CA TRP A 76 9.75 -0.83 12.91
C TRP A 76 9.44 -1.87 11.83
N LYS A 77 10.45 -2.31 11.06
CA LYS A 77 10.34 -3.43 10.12
C LYS A 77 9.97 -4.72 10.84
N ALA A 78 10.62 -5.02 11.97
CA ALA A 78 10.30 -6.19 12.79
C ALA A 78 8.88 -6.14 13.37
N ALA A 79 8.47 -4.98 13.91
CA ALA A 79 7.12 -4.77 14.42
C ALA A 79 6.05 -4.93 13.33
N PHE A 80 6.29 -4.40 12.12
CA PHE A 80 5.42 -4.60 10.97
C PHE A 80 5.23 -6.08 10.63
N PHE A 81 6.31 -6.85 10.48
CA PHE A 81 6.21 -8.27 10.12
C PHE A 81 5.55 -9.11 11.21
N ARG A 82 5.85 -8.84 12.48
CA ARG A 82 5.18 -9.50 13.61
C ARG A 82 3.68 -9.19 13.60
N GLY A 83 3.31 -7.92 13.42
CA GLY A 83 1.92 -7.51 13.34
C GLY A 83 1.19 -8.17 12.17
N GLN A 84 1.80 -8.16 10.98
CA GLN A 84 1.27 -8.83 9.79
C GLN A 84 1.00 -10.32 10.06
N ALA A 85 1.96 -11.04 10.67
CA ALA A 85 1.80 -12.46 10.99
C ALA A 85 0.65 -12.71 11.98
N LEU A 86 0.49 -11.86 13.00
CA LEU A 86 -0.62 -11.94 13.95
C LEU A 86 -1.98 -11.75 13.25
N MET A 87 -2.08 -10.74 12.38
CA MET A 87 -3.30 -10.44 11.63
C MET A 87 -3.65 -11.55 10.63
N GLU A 88 -2.66 -12.05 9.86
CA GLU A 88 -2.83 -13.18 8.94
C GLU A 88 -3.31 -14.43 9.69
N LYS A 89 -2.68 -14.75 10.83
CA LYS A 89 -3.08 -15.90 11.65
C LYS A 89 -4.51 -15.77 12.15
N PHE A 90 -4.92 -14.58 12.59
CA PHE A 90 -6.29 -14.32 13.02
C PHE A 90 -7.28 -14.52 11.88
N VAL A 91 -7.04 -13.89 10.72
CA VAL A 91 -7.96 -14.00 9.58
C VAL A 91 -8.13 -15.46 9.16
N VAL A 92 -7.03 -16.20 9.03
CA VAL A 92 -7.09 -17.60 8.57
C VAL A 92 -7.69 -18.53 9.61
N ALA A 93 -7.40 -18.35 10.90
CA ALA A 93 -7.96 -19.20 11.95
C ALA A 93 -9.48 -19.07 12.07
N HIS A 94 -10.04 -17.89 11.79
CA HIS A 94 -11.46 -17.60 11.99
C HIS A 94 -12.29 -17.58 10.71
N PHE A 95 -11.69 -17.27 9.56
CA PHE A 95 -12.40 -17.07 8.29
C PHE A 95 -11.80 -17.89 7.13
N GLY A 96 -10.63 -18.48 7.30
CA GLY A 96 -9.95 -19.28 6.27
C GLY A 96 -9.08 -18.46 5.32
N LEU A 97 -8.38 -19.16 4.42
CA LEU A 97 -7.43 -18.57 3.47
C LEU A 97 -8.11 -17.65 2.45
N ASP A 98 -9.31 -18.02 1.99
CA ASP A 98 -10.03 -17.29 0.95
C ASP A 98 -10.41 -15.86 1.39
N ASP A 99 -10.50 -15.65 2.71
CA ASP A 99 -10.84 -14.37 3.33
C ASP A 99 -9.70 -13.36 3.36
N LEU A 100 -8.46 -13.77 3.07
CA LEU A 100 -7.32 -12.86 3.00
C LEU A 100 -7.48 -11.82 1.89
N ALA A 101 -8.15 -12.17 0.79
CA ALA A 101 -8.45 -11.23 -0.28
C ALA A 101 -9.43 -10.13 0.17
N ALA A 102 -10.46 -10.52 0.95
CA ALA A 102 -11.43 -9.57 1.51
C ALA A 102 -10.78 -8.64 2.56
N TRP A 103 -9.88 -9.17 3.39
CA TRP A 103 -9.07 -8.34 4.29
C TRP A 103 -8.14 -7.40 3.51
N ALA A 104 -7.46 -7.87 2.47
CA ALA A 104 -6.61 -7.06 1.60
C ALA A 104 -7.39 -5.91 0.93
N GLU A 105 -8.61 -6.17 0.48
CA GLU A 105 -9.52 -5.14 -0.04
C GLU A 105 -9.90 -4.12 1.04
N SER A 106 -10.17 -4.57 2.27
CA SER A 106 -10.41 -3.67 3.39
C SER A 106 -9.22 -2.76 3.69
N ASN A 107 -8.00 -3.30 3.67
CA ASN A 107 -6.77 -2.52 3.82
C ASN A 107 -6.63 -1.48 2.69
N SER A 108 -7.02 -1.83 1.47
CA SER A 108 -7.01 -0.90 0.34
C SER A 108 -7.96 0.30 0.51
N THR A 109 -9.07 0.12 1.24
CA THR A 109 -10.00 1.20 1.58
C THR A 109 -9.37 2.16 2.59
N ILE A 110 -8.71 1.62 3.61
CA ILE A 110 -7.96 2.43 4.57
C ILE A 110 -6.82 3.18 3.87
N TYR A 111 -6.07 2.53 2.98
CA TYR A 111 -5.04 3.19 2.18
C TYR A 111 -5.60 4.41 1.45
N ALA A 112 -6.74 4.26 0.77
CA ALA A 112 -7.35 5.37 0.05
C ALA A 112 -7.83 6.51 0.96
N ALA A 113 -8.25 6.20 2.20
CA ALA A 113 -8.69 7.19 3.17
C ALA A 113 -7.55 8.00 3.77
N VAL A 114 -6.37 7.39 3.95
CA VAL A 114 -5.21 8.04 4.60
C VAL A 114 -4.20 8.57 3.60
N ASP A 115 -4.35 8.24 2.32
CA ASP A 115 -3.45 8.68 1.27
C ASP A 115 -3.86 10.03 0.67
N PRO A 116 -3.09 11.11 0.91
CA PRO A 116 -3.45 12.45 0.46
C PRO A 116 -3.21 12.66 -1.05
N GLY A 117 -2.57 11.70 -1.73
CA GLY A 117 -2.27 11.79 -3.15
C GLY A 117 -3.53 11.99 -4.01
N PRO A 118 -3.44 12.70 -5.14
CA PRO A 118 -4.58 13.01 -5.99
C PRO A 118 -5.28 11.74 -6.48
N LYS A 119 -6.61 11.82 -6.61
CA LYS A 119 -7.41 10.79 -7.28
C LYS A 119 -7.23 10.89 -8.79
N HIS A 120 -7.44 9.78 -9.48
CA HIS A 120 -7.35 9.66 -10.93
C HIS A 120 -5.99 9.99 -11.54
N ASP A 121 -4.92 10.12 -10.76
CA ASP A 121 -3.56 10.18 -11.28
C ASP A 121 -2.96 8.77 -11.31
N ALA A 122 -2.64 8.28 -12.52
CA ALA A 122 -2.14 6.92 -12.71
C ALA A 122 -0.77 6.69 -12.05
N ALA A 123 0.07 7.73 -11.90
CA ALA A 123 1.39 7.60 -11.29
C ALA A 123 1.31 7.34 -9.79
N VAL A 124 0.43 8.05 -9.09
CA VAL A 124 0.31 8.06 -7.62
C VAL A 124 0.26 6.66 -6.97
N PRO A 125 -0.65 5.74 -7.36
CA PRO A 125 -0.68 4.41 -6.74
C PRO A 125 0.58 3.58 -7.05
N LEU A 126 1.21 3.77 -8.21
CA LEU A 126 2.45 3.05 -8.55
C LEU A 126 3.68 3.65 -7.89
N GLU A 127 3.73 4.95 -7.64
CA GLU A 127 4.78 5.58 -6.83
C GLU A 127 4.73 5.04 -5.40
N ARG A 128 3.53 4.87 -4.86
CA ARG A 128 3.32 4.22 -3.57
C ARG A 128 3.73 2.75 -3.59
N LEU A 129 3.42 2.00 -4.66
CA LEU A 129 3.88 0.61 -4.80
C LEU A 129 5.42 0.55 -4.89
N ASN A 130 6.04 1.46 -5.64
CA ASN A 130 7.49 1.56 -5.77
C ASN A 130 8.15 1.84 -4.42
N ALA A 131 7.62 2.78 -3.64
CA ALA A 131 8.11 3.06 -2.29
C ALA A 131 7.96 1.87 -1.33
N GLN A 132 6.92 1.05 -1.49
CA GLN A 132 6.76 -0.20 -0.72
C GLN A 132 7.74 -1.28 -1.16
N ALA A 133 8.01 -1.39 -2.47
CA ALA A 133 8.98 -2.32 -3.02
C ALA A 133 10.40 -1.98 -2.54
N ASP A 134 10.73 -0.68 -2.47
CA ASP A 134 11.98 -0.13 -1.93
C ASP A 134 12.21 -0.53 -0.46
N LEU A 135 11.16 -0.55 0.39
CA LEU A 135 11.29 -1.03 1.78
C LEU A 135 11.77 -2.48 1.90
N TYR A 136 11.44 -3.29 0.91
CA TYR A 136 11.86 -4.68 0.84
C TYR A 136 13.19 -4.87 0.12
N ASP A 137 13.76 -3.79 -0.41
CA ASP A 137 14.95 -3.81 -1.26
C ASP A 137 14.68 -4.60 -2.57
N SER A 138 13.46 -4.45 -3.11
CA SER A 138 13.06 -5.03 -4.41
C SER A 138 13.66 -4.24 -5.57
N ASP A 139 13.93 -4.93 -6.68
CA ASP A 139 14.42 -4.31 -7.91
C ASP A 139 13.25 -3.82 -8.78
N THR A 140 13.18 -2.52 -9.03
CA THR A 140 12.09 -1.88 -9.77
C THR A 140 12.56 -1.03 -10.94
N GLU A 141 11.70 -0.89 -11.94
CA GLU A 141 11.93 -0.13 -13.16
C GLU A 141 10.60 0.52 -13.61
N TRP A 142 10.63 1.82 -13.88
CA TRP A 142 9.52 2.49 -14.55
C TRP A 142 9.60 2.25 -16.06
N VAL A 143 8.59 1.57 -16.61
CA VAL A 143 8.44 1.40 -18.06
C VAL A 143 7.71 2.61 -18.65
N GLU A 144 6.76 3.16 -17.90
CA GLU A 144 6.05 4.40 -18.21
C GLU A 144 5.67 5.11 -16.91
N HIS A 145 5.85 6.43 -16.85
CA HIS A 145 5.51 7.21 -15.66
C HIS A 145 4.77 8.48 -16.09
N GLY A 146 3.45 8.44 -15.99
CA GLY A 146 2.56 9.49 -16.48
C GLY A 146 1.22 9.52 -15.73
N ALA A 147 0.58 10.69 -15.75
CA ALA A 147 -0.66 10.93 -14.99
C ALA A 147 -1.89 10.23 -15.59
N ASP A 148 -1.88 9.92 -16.89
CA ASP A 148 -2.98 9.22 -17.58
C ASP A 148 -2.77 7.69 -17.63
N ARG A 149 -1.51 7.27 -17.71
CA ARG A 149 -1.07 5.88 -17.68
C ARG A 149 0.30 5.78 -17.05
N SER A 150 0.50 4.79 -16.20
CA SER A 150 1.81 4.45 -15.63
C SER A 150 2.00 2.94 -15.61
N VAL A 151 3.25 2.51 -15.77
CA VAL A 151 3.66 1.11 -15.80
C VAL A 151 4.93 0.94 -14.97
N LEU A 152 4.81 0.17 -13.88
CA LEU A 152 5.92 -0.18 -12.99
C LEU A 152 6.23 -1.67 -13.15
N ARG A 153 7.49 -1.99 -13.43
CA ARG A 153 8.03 -3.36 -13.41
C ARG A 153 8.79 -3.57 -12.11
N ILE A 154 8.44 -4.62 -11.38
CA ILE A 154 9.24 -5.18 -10.28
C ILE A 154 9.98 -6.38 -10.86
N ARG A 155 11.26 -6.21 -11.20
CA ARG A 155 12.11 -7.26 -11.81
C ARG A 155 12.40 -8.38 -10.81
N HIS A 156 12.59 -8.02 -9.55
CA HIS A 156 12.81 -8.96 -8.45
C HIS A 156 12.03 -8.51 -7.21
N CYS A 157 11.17 -9.39 -6.71
CA CYS A 157 10.29 -9.15 -5.56
C CYS A 157 10.94 -9.66 -4.26
N ALA A 158 11.70 -8.81 -3.57
CA ALA A 158 12.47 -9.22 -2.40
C ALA A 158 11.62 -9.65 -1.18
N ILE A 159 10.33 -9.28 -1.13
CA ILE A 159 9.40 -9.84 -0.13
C ILE A 159 9.11 -11.32 -0.38
N TRP A 160 9.23 -11.80 -1.63
CA TRP A 160 9.16 -13.22 -1.94
C TRP A 160 10.30 -13.96 -1.25
N ASP A 161 11.54 -13.54 -1.50
CA ASP A 161 12.76 -14.12 -0.94
C ASP A 161 12.73 -14.12 0.59
N TYR A 162 12.32 -12.99 1.19
CA TYR A 162 12.15 -12.90 2.64
C TYR A 162 11.22 -13.99 3.18
N ARG A 163 10.09 -14.25 2.49
CA ARG A 163 9.13 -15.26 2.92
C ARG A 163 9.65 -16.67 2.69
N GLU A 164 10.31 -16.96 1.57
CA GLU A 164 10.93 -18.28 1.35
C GLU A 164 11.99 -18.57 2.40
N LEU A 165 12.88 -17.61 2.68
CA LEU A 165 13.89 -17.75 3.73
C LEU A 165 13.26 -18.01 5.11
N ALA A 166 12.13 -17.37 5.42
CA ALA A 166 11.40 -17.64 6.65
C ALA A 166 10.77 -19.04 6.67
N ARG A 167 10.23 -19.54 5.54
CA ARG A 167 9.73 -20.93 5.44
C ARG A 167 10.86 -21.94 5.64
N ASP A 168 12.01 -21.73 5.02
CA ASP A 168 13.19 -22.59 5.17
C ASP A 168 13.68 -22.65 6.62
N ARG A 169 13.42 -21.60 7.41
CA ARG A 169 13.70 -21.53 8.85
C ARG A 169 12.58 -22.09 9.73
N GLY A 170 11.55 -22.70 9.14
CA GLY A 170 10.43 -23.32 9.85
C GLY A 170 9.35 -22.34 10.34
N VAL A 171 9.37 -21.08 9.89
CA VAL A 171 8.29 -20.14 10.19
C VAL A 171 7.03 -20.56 9.43
N THR A 172 5.92 -20.75 10.14
CA THR A 172 4.63 -21.02 9.51
C THR A 172 4.15 -19.79 8.76
N ILE A 173 4.26 -19.81 7.43
CA ILE A 173 3.70 -18.79 6.55
C ILE A 173 2.40 -19.32 5.96
N THR A 174 1.33 -18.58 6.21
CA THR A 174 -0.03 -18.99 5.84
C THR A 174 -0.28 -18.90 4.34
N LEU A 175 0.26 -17.86 3.69
CA LEU A 175 0.16 -17.65 2.25
C LEU A 175 1.09 -18.59 1.47
N ARG A 176 0.66 -19.06 0.29
CA ARG A 176 1.55 -19.81 -0.63
C ARG A 176 2.49 -18.86 -1.35
N SER A 177 2.04 -17.65 -1.65
CA SER A 177 2.85 -16.59 -2.25
C SER A 177 2.48 -15.23 -1.67
N PRO A 178 3.40 -14.25 -1.61
CA PRO A 178 3.05 -12.89 -1.25
C PRO A 178 1.98 -12.29 -2.19
N CYS A 179 1.91 -12.75 -3.44
CA CYS A 179 0.95 -12.29 -4.45
C CYS A 179 -0.52 -12.50 -4.07
N GLU A 180 -0.82 -13.55 -3.28
CA GLU A 180 -2.19 -13.82 -2.79
C GLU A 180 -2.77 -12.65 -1.97
N TYR A 181 -1.90 -11.82 -1.37
CA TYR A 181 -2.29 -10.59 -0.68
C TYR A 181 -1.97 -9.34 -1.50
N CYS A 182 -0.77 -9.27 -2.11
CA CYS A 182 -0.31 -8.07 -2.82
C CYS A 182 -1.20 -7.72 -4.03
N VAL A 183 -1.71 -8.71 -4.77
CA VAL A 183 -2.57 -8.48 -5.94
C VAL A 183 -3.91 -7.85 -5.56
N PRO A 184 -4.72 -8.42 -4.65
CA PRO A 184 -5.99 -7.80 -4.27
C PRO A 184 -5.77 -6.44 -3.60
N ALA A 185 -4.77 -6.29 -2.72
CA ALA A 185 -4.49 -5.02 -2.06
C ALA A 185 -4.11 -3.90 -3.05
N THR A 186 -3.24 -4.20 -4.02
CA THR A 186 -2.78 -3.22 -5.01
C THR A 186 -3.88 -2.89 -6.01
N THR A 187 -4.65 -3.90 -6.45
CA THR A 187 -5.83 -3.69 -7.29
C THR A 187 -6.81 -2.75 -6.61
N GLY A 188 -7.20 -3.05 -5.36
CA GLY A 188 -8.11 -2.21 -4.58
C GLY A 188 -7.58 -0.78 -4.38
N MET A 189 -6.28 -0.63 -4.12
CA MET A 189 -5.64 0.68 -3.95
C MET A 189 -5.76 1.54 -5.22
N ILE A 190 -5.55 0.93 -6.38
CA ILE A 190 -5.68 1.60 -7.69
C ILE A 190 -7.15 1.93 -7.96
N THR A 191 -8.07 0.97 -7.79
CA THR A 191 -9.49 1.16 -8.11
C THR A 191 -10.16 2.18 -7.18
N ASN A 192 -9.77 2.24 -5.90
CA ASN A 192 -10.27 3.24 -4.94
C ASN A 192 -9.83 4.67 -5.29
N LYS A 193 -8.75 4.83 -6.07
CA LYS A 193 -8.35 6.11 -6.68
C LYS A 193 -9.11 6.41 -7.99
N GLY A 194 -10.04 5.55 -8.40
CA GLY A 194 -10.87 5.71 -9.59
C GLY A 194 -10.12 5.44 -10.90
N LEU A 195 -9.19 4.49 -10.86
CA LEU A 195 -8.35 4.08 -11.98
C LEU A 195 -8.59 2.62 -12.35
N SER A 196 -8.16 2.23 -13.54
CA SER A 196 -8.06 0.82 -13.94
C SER A 196 -6.69 0.25 -13.58
N ALA A 197 -6.71 -1.00 -13.09
CA ALA A 197 -5.53 -1.77 -12.73
C ALA A 197 -5.43 -3.00 -13.62
N THR A 198 -4.23 -3.27 -14.15
CA THR A 198 -3.87 -4.58 -14.70
C THR A 198 -2.51 -4.99 -14.14
N HIS A 199 -2.30 -6.31 -14.04
CA HIS A 199 -1.04 -6.84 -13.56
C HIS A 199 -0.68 -8.14 -14.30
N GLU A 200 0.60 -8.43 -14.32
CA GLU A 200 1.17 -9.68 -14.81
C GLU A 200 2.21 -10.15 -13.79
N LEU A 201 2.14 -11.41 -13.36
CA LEU A 201 3.20 -12.02 -12.55
C LEU A 201 4.29 -12.54 -13.48
N THR A 202 5.55 -12.23 -13.18
CA THR A 202 6.69 -12.59 -14.02
C THR A 202 7.66 -13.47 -13.25
N GLU A 203 8.44 -14.26 -13.99
CA GLU A 203 9.55 -15.04 -13.44
C GLU A 203 10.64 -15.14 -14.49
N ASP A 204 11.85 -14.73 -14.13
CA ASP A 204 13.03 -14.84 -14.99
C ASP A 204 14.29 -15.19 -14.17
N GLN A 205 15.46 -15.05 -14.79
CA GLN A 205 16.75 -15.33 -14.16
C GLN A 205 17.04 -14.50 -12.89
N ASN A 206 16.36 -13.36 -12.72
CA ASN A 206 16.44 -12.52 -11.53
C ASN A 206 15.42 -12.93 -10.45
N GLY A 207 14.58 -13.94 -10.71
CA GLY A 207 13.61 -14.47 -9.75
C GLY A 207 12.16 -14.07 -10.07
N LYS A 208 11.31 -14.10 -9.04
CA LYS A 208 9.89 -13.75 -9.14
C LYS A 208 9.72 -12.23 -9.18
N GLY A 209 8.85 -11.75 -10.08
CA GLY A 209 8.56 -10.34 -10.27
C GLY A 209 7.10 -10.09 -10.64
N CYS A 210 6.78 -8.84 -11.00
CA CYS A 210 5.49 -8.49 -11.59
C CYS A 210 5.55 -7.19 -12.38
N VAL A 211 4.59 -6.99 -13.28
CA VAL A 211 4.34 -5.72 -13.96
C VAL A 211 2.98 -5.22 -13.55
N TRP A 212 2.90 -3.95 -13.16
CA TRP A 212 1.66 -3.25 -12.84
C TRP A 212 1.42 -2.12 -13.82
N THR A 213 0.21 -2.05 -14.35
CA THR A 213 -0.24 -0.92 -15.17
C THR A 213 -1.45 -0.27 -14.52
N THR A 214 -1.39 1.05 -14.42
CA THR A 214 -2.49 1.91 -13.99
C THR A 214 -2.89 2.82 -15.14
N SER A 215 -4.18 3.07 -15.30
CA SER A 215 -4.68 3.97 -16.32
C SER A 215 -5.95 4.67 -15.88
N ARG A 216 -6.15 5.91 -16.33
CA ARG A 216 -7.47 6.53 -16.29
C ARG A 216 -8.37 5.74 -17.22
N ASN A 217 -9.51 5.26 -16.74
CA ASN A 217 -10.50 4.66 -17.61
C ASN A 217 -10.96 5.68 -18.64
N VAL A 218 -10.50 5.54 -19.90
CA VAL A 218 -11.11 6.22 -21.05
C VAL A 218 -12.32 5.39 -21.48
N SER A 219 -13.30 5.22 -20.61
CA SER A 219 -14.62 4.77 -21.05
C SER A 219 -15.43 6.02 -21.40
N ARG A 220 -15.20 6.58 -22.59
CA ARG A 220 -16.22 7.42 -23.22
C ARG A 220 -17.23 6.46 -23.82
N PRO A 221 -18.51 6.45 -23.40
CA PRO A 221 -19.52 5.85 -24.25
C PRO A 221 -19.44 6.56 -25.60
N ALA A 222 -19.27 5.81 -26.67
CA ALA A 222 -19.64 6.33 -27.98
C ALA A 222 -21.11 6.73 -27.86
N ASP A 223 -21.41 8.01 -27.97
CA ASP A 223 -22.77 8.47 -28.25
C ASP A 223 -23.16 7.86 -29.60
N GLY A 224 -23.71 6.65 -29.51
CA GLY A 224 -24.34 5.95 -30.61
C GLY A 224 -25.55 6.76 -31.04
N HIS A 225 -25.48 7.24 -32.27
CA HIS A 225 -26.61 7.39 -33.19
C HIS A 225 -27.98 7.72 -32.57
N ARG A 226 -28.39 8.97 -32.72
CA ARG A 226 -29.74 9.26 -33.23
C ARG A 226 -29.60 9.88 -34.62
N ALA A 227 -29.62 9.03 -35.64
CA ALA A 227 -30.10 9.46 -36.94
C ALA A 227 -31.60 9.74 -36.76
N VAL A 228 -31.96 11.02 -36.74
CA VAL A 228 -33.35 11.45 -36.89
C VAL A 228 -33.64 11.39 -38.38
N SER A 229 -34.40 10.38 -38.78
CA SER A 229 -35.07 10.34 -40.08
C SER A 229 -36.51 10.79 -39.88
N GLU A 230 -36.81 12.05 -40.19
CA GLU A 230 -38.16 12.55 -40.48
C GLU A 230 -38.05 13.72 -41.47
N GLY A 231 -38.77 13.63 -42.59
CA GLY A 231 -39.01 14.74 -43.55
C GLY A 231 -38.65 14.42 -44.98
#